data_AF-A0A7J9B524-F1
#
_entry.id   AF-A0A7J9B524-F1
#
_cell.length_a   1.000
_cell.length_b   1.000
_cell.length_c   1.000
_cell.angle_alpha   90.00
_cell.angle_beta   90.00
_cell.angle_gamma   90.00
#
_symmetry.space_group_name_H-M   'P 1'
#
loop_
_entity.id
_entity.type
_entity.pdbx_description
1 polymer ?
#
loop_
_entity_poly.entity_id
_entity_poly.type
_entity_poly.pdbx_seq_one_letter_code
_entity_poly.pdbx_strand_id
1 'polypeptide(L)'
;YDVLAGITITSLAIPQGISYAKLADLPPIIGLYSSFVPPLIYTVFGSSNNLAVGTVAACSLLMHETLGAVVSSKDDPTLYLHLVYTSTFFTGIFQTALGFCRLGILVDFLSHSTITGFMGGTAIIISLQQMKGILGLKNFTTRTDVVRVIQAIFHNRNEWKWQSFVAGLVFLCFLQVARY
;
A
#
# COMPACT_ATOMS: atom_id res chain seq x y z
N TYR A 1 20.91 12.95 -15.11
CA TYR A 1 20.80 11.95 -14.03
C TYR A 1 19.43 11.28 -13.98
N ASP A 2 18.44 11.83 -14.70
CA ASP A 2 17.04 11.39 -14.63
C ASP A 2 16.80 9.97 -15.17
N VAL A 3 17.55 9.54 -16.19
CA VAL A 3 17.48 8.15 -16.69
C VAL A 3 17.94 7.16 -15.62
N LEU A 4 19.05 7.44 -14.94
CA LEU A 4 19.55 6.60 -13.85
C LEU A 4 18.58 6.61 -12.65
N ALA A 5 18.06 7.78 -12.29
CA ALA A 5 17.05 7.91 -11.23
C ALA A 5 15.77 7.15 -11.59
N GLY A 6 15.31 7.22 -12.83
CA GLY A 6 14.16 6.48 -13.34
C GLY A 6 14.33 4.98 -13.24
N ILE A 7 15.48 4.44 -13.68
CA ILE A 7 15.79 3.00 -13.56
C ILE A 7 15.76 2.56 -12.09
N THR A 8 16.36 3.34 -11.18
CA THR A 8 16.36 3.05 -9.75
C THR A 8 14.95 3.06 -9.15
N ILE A 9 14.13 4.07 -9.48
CA ILE A 9 12.75 4.18 -9.01
C ILE A 9 11.89 3.03 -9.56
N THR A 10 12.02 2.70 -10.85
CA THR A 10 11.29 1.57 -11.46
C THR A 10 11.67 0.24 -10.83
N SER A 11 12.97 0.01 -10.56
CA SER A 11 13.43 -1.21 -9.89
C SER A 11 12.82 -1.39 -8.50
N LEU A 12 12.52 -0.30 -7.79
CA LEU A 12 11.86 -0.33 -6.48
C LEU A 12 10.33 -0.41 -6.60
N ALA A 13 9.75 0.25 -7.60
CA ALA A 13 8.30 0.33 -7.78
C ALA A 13 7.65 -1.02 -8.13
N ILE A 14 8.33 -1.87 -8.91
CA ILE A 14 7.83 -3.19 -9.31
C ILE A 14 7.57 -4.11 -8.10
N PRO A 15 8.56 -4.43 -7.25
CA PRO A 15 8.33 -5.28 -6.09
C PRO A 15 7.38 -4.63 -5.08
N GLN A 16 7.41 -3.29 -4.95
CA GLN A 16 6.49 -2.56 -4.09
C GLN A 16 5.03 -2.74 -4.53
N GLY A 17 4.74 -2.56 -5.82
CA GLY A 17 3.39 -2.74 -6.37
C GLY A 17 2.84 -4.15 -6.19
N ILE A 18 3.69 -5.17 -6.40
CA ILE A 18 3.32 -6.57 -6.16
C ILE A 18 2.99 -6.81 -4.69
N SER A 19 3.82 -6.28 -3.77
CA SER A 19 3.58 -6.41 -2.34
C SER A 19 2.29 -5.73 -1.91
N TYR A 20 1.97 -4.55 -2.45
CA TYR A 20 0.80 -3.78 -2.05
C TYR A 20 -0.50 -4.34 -2.65
N ALA A 21 -0.47 -4.90 -3.86
CA ALA A 21 -1.60 -5.68 -4.37
C ALA A 21 -1.94 -6.86 -3.45
N LYS A 22 -0.92 -7.54 -2.91
CA LYS A 22 -1.12 -8.63 -1.94
C LYS A 22 -1.71 -8.15 -0.61
N LEU A 23 -1.42 -6.92 -0.18
CA LEU A 23 -2.07 -6.30 0.98
C LEU A 23 -3.55 -6.01 0.70
N ALA A 24 -3.90 -5.73 -0.56
CA ALA A 24 -5.28 -5.56 -1.00
C ALA A 24 -6.03 -6.88 -1.28
N ASP A 25 -5.38 -8.04 -1.10
CA ASP A 25 -5.86 -9.36 -1.53
C ASP A 25 -6.21 -9.43 -3.03
N LEU A 26 -5.44 -8.68 -3.83
CA LEU A 26 -5.57 -8.61 -5.28
C LEU A 26 -4.51 -9.47 -5.99
N PRO A 27 -4.82 -9.96 -7.21
CA PRO A 27 -3.83 -10.54 -8.09
C PRO A 27 -2.62 -9.60 -8.30
N PRO A 28 -1.37 -10.08 -8.18
CA PRO A 28 -0.15 -9.27 -8.33
C PRO A 28 -0.08 -8.45 -9.61
N ILE A 29 -0.67 -8.95 -10.69
CA ILE A 29 -0.70 -8.27 -11.99
C ILE A 29 -1.41 -6.91 -11.94
N ILE A 30 -2.42 -6.76 -11.06
CA ILE A 30 -3.14 -5.49 -10.88
C ILE A 30 -2.24 -4.45 -10.20
N GLY A 31 -1.40 -4.89 -9.26
CA GLY A 31 -0.38 -4.03 -8.63
C GLY A 31 0.66 -3.52 -9.63
N LEU A 32 1.03 -4.36 -10.60
CA LEU A 32 1.94 -3.97 -11.68
C LEU A 32 1.28 -2.94 -12.61
N TYR A 33 0.03 -3.16 -13.02
CA TYR A 33 -0.72 -2.18 -13.81
C TYR A 33 -0.85 -0.84 -13.08
N SER A 34 -1.16 -0.87 -11.78
CA SER A 34 -1.26 0.33 -10.95
C SER A 34 0.08 1.04 -10.71
N SER A 35 1.22 0.36 -10.89
CA SER A 35 2.55 0.97 -10.74
C SER A 35 3.12 1.51 -12.05
N PHE A 36 2.52 1.17 -13.20
CA PHE A 36 2.99 1.58 -14.53
C PHE A 36 2.07 2.62 -15.19
N VAL A 37 0.76 2.41 -15.11
CA VAL A 37 -0.23 3.25 -15.81
C VAL A 37 -0.31 4.67 -15.22
N PRO A 38 -0.40 4.88 -13.89
CA PRO A 38 -0.50 6.22 -13.33
C PRO A 38 0.73 7.12 -13.58
N PRO A 39 1.99 6.63 -13.50
CA PRO A 39 3.15 7.41 -13.92
C PRO A 39 3.07 7.88 -15.37
N LEU A 40 2.69 7.01 -16.31
CA LEU A 40 2.55 7.40 -17.72
C LEU A 40 1.52 8.52 -17.89
N ILE A 41 0.36 8.40 -17.25
CA ILE A 41 -0.65 9.46 -17.28
C ILE A 41 -0.11 10.74 -16.63
N TYR A 42 0.60 10.62 -15.49
CA TYR A 42 1.19 11.75 -14.79
C TYR A 42 2.26 12.47 -15.62
N THR A 43 3.02 11.79 -16.48
CA THR A 43 3.99 12.48 -17.35
C THR A 43 3.33 13.44 -18.34
N VAL A 44 2.06 13.20 -18.71
CA VAL A 44 1.31 14.04 -19.66
C VAL A 44 0.57 15.16 -18.95
N PHE A 45 -0.02 14.87 -17.79
CA PHE A 45 -0.92 15.81 -17.07
C PHE A 45 -0.30 16.44 -15.81
N GLY A 46 0.87 15.96 -15.38
CA GLY A 46 1.54 16.37 -14.16
C GLY A 46 2.20 17.75 -14.29
N SER A 47 2.18 18.50 -13.20
CA SER A 47 2.80 19.82 -13.09
C SER A 47 4.21 19.77 -12.48
N SER A 48 4.57 18.69 -11.77
CA SER A 48 5.87 18.54 -11.10
C SER A 48 6.74 17.51 -11.81
N ASN A 49 7.94 17.92 -12.19
CA ASN A 49 8.91 17.05 -12.88
C ASN A 49 9.59 16.03 -11.95
N ASN A 50 9.45 16.18 -10.63
CA ASN A 50 10.17 15.37 -9.64
C ASN A 50 9.25 14.41 -8.85
N LEU A 51 7.94 14.40 -9.12
CA LEU A 51 7.01 13.55 -8.39
C LEU A 51 6.93 12.16 -9.02
N ALA A 52 7.31 11.14 -8.26
CA ALA A 52 7.08 9.75 -8.62
C ALA A 52 5.70 9.30 -8.09
N VAL A 53 4.75 9.09 -8.99
CA VAL A 53 3.43 8.53 -8.65
C VAL A 53 3.56 7.01 -8.53
N GLY A 54 2.88 6.39 -7.58
CA GLY A 54 2.94 4.94 -7.40
C GLY A 54 1.88 4.42 -6.45
N THR A 55 1.93 3.10 -6.22
CA THR A 55 1.05 2.42 -5.28
C THR A 55 1.41 2.75 -3.84
N VAL A 56 0.39 2.88 -2.98
CA VAL A 56 0.54 3.25 -1.56
C VAL A 56 -0.06 2.16 -0.67
N ALA A 57 0.73 1.63 0.26
CA ALA A 57 0.32 0.55 1.17
C ALA A 57 -0.95 0.88 1.97
N ALA A 58 -1.07 2.13 2.46
CA ALA A 58 -2.21 2.58 3.24
C ALA A 58 -3.52 2.47 2.45
N CYS A 59 -3.53 2.92 1.19
CA CYS A 59 -4.68 2.81 0.31
C CYS A 59 -5.05 1.35 0.04
N SER A 60 -4.06 0.47 -0.18
CA SER A 60 -4.30 -0.96 -0.37
C SER A 60 -4.97 -1.62 0.83
N LEU A 61 -4.52 -1.29 2.04
CA LEU A 61 -5.11 -1.78 3.29
C LEU A 61 -6.53 -1.27 3.52
N LEU A 62 -6.75 0.03 3.32
CA LEU A 62 -8.09 0.63 3.45
C LEU A 62 -9.07 0.07 2.44
N MET A 63 -8.64 -0.12 1.19
CA MET A 63 -9.47 -0.74 0.17
C MET A 63 -9.83 -2.19 0.54
N HIS A 64 -8.85 -2.95 1.06
CA HIS A 64 -9.10 -4.31 1.51
C HIS A 64 -10.13 -4.38 2.62
N GLU A 65 -9.99 -3.53 3.63
CA GLU A 65 -10.88 -3.51 4.78
C GLU A 65 -12.30 -3.05 4.42
N THR A 66 -12.42 -1.98 3.62
CA THR A 66 -13.71 -1.43 3.23
C THR A 66 -14.48 -2.36 2.31
N LEU A 67 -13.84 -2.91 1.27
CA LEU A 67 -14.49 -3.84 0.34
C LEU A 67 -14.63 -5.23 0.93
N GLY A 68 -13.65 -5.68 1.73
CA GLY A 68 -13.67 -6.96 2.43
C GLY A 68 -14.79 -7.07 3.47
N ALA A 69 -15.29 -5.94 3.98
CA ALA A 69 -16.49 -5.91 4.82
C ALA A 69 -17.79 -6.15 4.04
N VAL A 70 -17.80 -5.91 2.72
CA VAL A 70 -18.97 -6.11 1.85
C VAL A 70 -18.92 -7.49 1.19
N VAL A 71 -17.78 -7.85 0.61
CA VAL A 71 -17.56 -9.13 -0.07
C VAL A 71 -16.16 -9.63 0.27
N SER A 72 -16.08 -10.87 0.76
CA SER A 72 -14.79 -11.54 0.97
C SER A 72 -14.20 -11.93 -0.39
N SER A 73 -12.92 -11.59 -0.61
CA SER A 73 -12.20 -11.98 -1.84
C SER A 73 -12.08 -13.50 -2.01
N LYS A 74 -12.32 -14.29 -0.96
CA LYS A 74 -12.30 -15.76 -1.01
C LYS A 74 -13.62 -16.37 -1.45
N ASP A 75 -14.73 -15.70 -1.19
CA ASP A 75 -16.06 -16.21 -1.46
C ASP A 75 -16.43 -15.95 -2.92
N ASP A 76 -16.26 -14.70 -3.39
CA ASP A 76 -16.53 -14.28 -4.77
C ASP A 76 -15.43 -13.35 -5.32
N PRO A 77 -14.34 -13.91 -5.88
CA PRO A 77 -13.20 -13.13 -6.36
C PRO A 77 -13.55 -12.21 -7.55
N THR A 78 -14.50 -12.61 -8.39
CA THR A 78 -14.93 -11.82 -9.56
C THR A 78 -15.71 -10.57 -9.13
N LEU A 79 -16.61 -10.71 -8.17
CA LEU A 79 -17.39 -9.61 -7.61
C LEU A 79 -16.49 -8.63 -6.85
N TYR A 80 -15.53 -9.16 -6.08
CA TYR A 80 -14.53 -8.34 -5.40
C TYR A 80 -13.74 -7.46 -6.36
N LEU A 81 -13.28 -8.02 -7.49
CA LEU A 81 -12.58 -7.26 -8.52
C LEU A 81 -13.46 -6.17 -9.15
N HIS A 82 -14.73 -6.46 -9.44
CA HIS A 82 -15.66 -5.45 -9.97
C HIS A 82 -15.88 -4.29 -8.98
N LEU A 83 -15.98 -4.59 -7.67
CA LEU A 83 -16.08 -3.56 -6.63
C LEU A 83 -14.82 -2.70 -6.57
N VAL A 84 -13.63 -3.32 -6.63
CA VAL A 84 -12.34 -2.62 -6.65
C VAL A 84 -12.26 -1.66 -7.83
N TYR A 85 -12.59 -2.12 -9.05
CA TYR A 85 -12.55 -1.26 -10.24
C TYR A 85 -13.57 -0.13 -10.18
N THR A 86 -14.79 -0.42 -9.73
CA THR A 86 -15.87 0.58 -9.61
C THR A 86 -15.51 1.64 -8.56
N SER A 87 -15.03 1.20 -7.39
CA SER A 87 -14.58 2.11 -6.32
C SER A 87 -13.45 3.01 -6.80
N THR A 88 -12.42 2.42 -7.44
CA THR A 88 -11.29 3.17 -8.00
C THR A 88 -11.74 4.19 -9.05
N PHE A 89 -12.69 3.80 -9.91
CA PHE A 89 -13.26 4.69 -10.92
C PHE A 89 -13.97 5.89 -10.29
N PHE A 90 -14.82 5.66 -9.29
CA PHE A 90 -15.48 6.76 -8.56
C PHE A 90 -14.51 7.63 -7.78
N THR A 91 -13.47 7.06 -7.17
CA THR A 91 -12.40 7.83 -6.53
C THR A 91 -11.68 8.73 -7.54
N GLY A 92 -11.42 8.24 -8.75
CA GLY A 92 -10.82 9.03 -9.84
C GLY A 92 -11.73 10.18 -10.31
N ILE A 93 -13.03 9.93 -10.47
CA ILE A 93 -14.01 10.98 -10.80
C ILE A 93 -14.04 12.02 -9.68
N PHE A 94 -14.14 11.59 -8.42
CA PHE A 94 -14.19 12.49 -7.28
C PHE A 94 -12.91 13.33 -7.19
N GLN A 95 -11.74 12.72 -7.34
CA GLN A 95 -10.46 13.44 -7.33
C GLN A 95 -10.35 14.43 -8.50
N THR A 96 -10.86 14.08 -9.67
CA THR A 96 -10.89 14.99 -10.84
C THR A 96 -11.83 16.17 -10.58
N ALA A 97 -13.01 15.92 -10.00
CA ALA A 97 -13.96 16.97 -9.63
C ALA A 97 -13.38 17.91 -8.56
N LEU A 98 -12.72 17.37 -7.53
CA LEU A 98 -12.02 18.18 -6.52
C LEU A 98 -10.91 19.03 -7.15
N GLY A 99 -10.15 18.45 -8.10
CA GLY A 99 -9.12 19.17 -8.86
C GLY A 99 -9.69 20.31 -9.68
N PHE A 100 -10.82 20.09 -10.37
CA PHE A 100 -11.53 21.12 -11.13
C PHE A 100 -12.05 22.25 -10.23
N CYS A 101 -12.59 21.91 -9.06
CA CYS A 101 -13.01 22.87 -8.04
C CYS A 101 -11.84 23.57 -7.33
N ARG A 102 -10.58 23.27 -7.69
CA ARG A 102 -9.36 23.79 -7.05
C ARG A 102 -9.32 23.59 -5.54
N LEU A 103 -9.93 22.50 -5.06
CA LEU A 103 -9.99 22.17 -3.63
C LEU A 103 -8.65 21.66 -3.07
N GLY A 104 -7.56 21.74 -3.84
CA GLY A 104 -6.20 21.53 -3.34
C GLY A 104 -5.82 22.47 -2.19
N ILE A 105 -6.42 23.66 -2.12
CA ILE A 105 -6.20 24.63 -1.03
C ILE A 105 -6.59 24.02 0.34
N LEU A 106 -7.50 23.05 0.39
CA LEU A 106 -7.87 22.38 1.66
C LEU A 106 -6.69 21.65 2.29
N VAL A 107 -5.72 21.20 1.48
CA VAL A 107 -4.51 20.53 1.98
C VAL A 107 -3.63 21.52 2.75
N ASP A 108 -3.60 22.80 2.34
CA ASP A 108 -2.83 23.85 3.01
C ASP A 108 -3.43 24.22 4.38
N PHE A 109 -4.70 23.89 4.62
CA PHE A 109 -5.36 24.08 5.92
C PHE A 109 -5.05 22.94 6.92
N LEU A 110 -4.46 21.83 6.50
CA LEU A 110 -4.08 20.75 7.40
C LEU A 110 -2.81 21.13 8.18
N SER A 111 -2.93 21.16 9.51
CA SER A 111 -1.79 21.49 10.36
C SER A 111 -0.66 20.48 10.21
N HIS A 112 0.59 20.94 10.36
CA HIS A 112 1.75 20.06 10.33
C HIS A 112 1.67 18.93 11.36
N SER A 113 1.11 19.20 12.54
CA SER A 113 0.86 18.20 13.58
C SER A 113 -0.14 17.12 13.16
N THR A 114 -1.17 17.49 12.38
CA THR A 114 -2.17 16.53 11.88
C THR A 114 -1.54 15.60 10.84
N ILE A 115 -0.76 16.14 9.91
CA ILE A 115 -0.10 15.37 8.86
C ILE A 115 0.93 14.40 9.47
N THR A 116 1.76 14.89 10.40
CA THR A 116 2.77 14.06 11.08
C THR A 116 2.13 12.99 11.95
N GLY A 117 1.04 13.29 12.65
CA GLY A 117 0.26 12.30 13.41
C GLY A 117 -0.35 11.22 12.52
N PHE A 118 -0.97 11.60 11.40
CA PHE A 118 -1.52 10.65 10.42
C PHE A 118 -0.43 9.77 9.80
N MET A 119 0.70 10.35 9.40
CA MET A 119 1.83 9.60 8.86
C MET A 119 2.41 8.63 9.90
N GLY A 120 2.55 9.05 11.16
CA GLY A 120 3.01 8.19 12.25
C GLY A 120 2.08 7.00 12.50
N GLY A 121 0.77 7.26 12.58
CA GLY A 121 -0.24 6.20 12.72
C GLY A 121 -0.23 5.21 11.55
N THR A 122 -0.17 5.74 10.32
CA THR A 122 -0.06 4.94 9.09
C THR A 122 1.21 4.09 9.07
N ALA A 123 2.35 4.64 9.50
CA ALA A 123 3.61 3.91 9.58
C ALA A 123 3.55 2.75 10.57
N ILE A 124 2.90 2.93 11.73
CA ILE A 124 2.68 1.86 12.71
C ILE A 124 1.80 0.76 12.11
N ILE A 125 0.69 1.11 11.46
CA ILE A 125 -0.21 0.14 10.83
C ILE A 125 0.52 -0.66 9.75
N ILE A 126 1.24 0.01 8.84
CA ILE A 126 2.02 -0.66 7.79
C ILE A 126 3.06 -1.59 8.41
N SER A 127 3.81 -1.13 9.43
CA SER A 127 4.82 -1.95 10.11
C SER A 127 4.23 -3.23 10.70
N LEU A 128 3.07 -3.12 11.36
CA LEU A 128 2.35 -4.27 11.90
C LEU A 128 1.87 -5.22 10.81
N GLN A 129 1.41 -4.70 9.67
CA GLN A 129 0.98 -5.52 8.53
C GLN A 129 2.15 -6.27 7.87
N GLN A 130 3.36 -5.69 7.87
CA GLN A 130 4.57 -6.37 7.38
C GLN A 130 5.01 -7.53 8.29
N MET A 131 4.59 -7.56 9.56
CA MET A 131 4.89 -8.68 10.46
C MET A 131 4.31 -10.01 9.96
N LYS A 132 3.22 -9.99 9.18
CA LYS A 132 2.69 -11.18 8.50
C LYS A 132 3.76 -11.87 7.65
N GLY A 133 4.49 -11.09 6.86
CA GLY A 133 5.56 -11.59 5.99
C GLY A 133 6.78 -12.06 6.78
N ILE A 134 7.23 -11.25 7.73
CA ILE A 134 8.41 -11.53 8.56
C ILE A 134 8.22 -12.78 9.41
N LEU A 135 7.07 -12.95 10.05
CA LEU A 135 6.78 -14.10 10.92
C LEU A 135 6.33 -15.35 10.14
N GLY A 136 6.06 -15.23 8.83
CA GLY A 136 5.62 -16.33 7.98
C GLY A 136 4.19 -16.81 8.26
N LEU A 137 3.34 -15.94 8.83
CA LEU A 137 1.97 -16.25 9.23
C LEU A 137 1.09 -16.48 8.00
N LYS A 138 0.35 -17.60 7.98
CA LYS A 138 -0.60 -17.90 6.90
C LYS A 138 -1.99 -17.38 7.23
N ASN A 139 -2.39 -17.51 8.49
CA ASN A 139 -3.64 -16.97 9.00
C ASN A 139 -3.37 -15.61 9.65
N PHE A 140 -3.63 -14.53 8.93
CA PHE A 140 -3.48 -13.17 9.43
C PHE A 140 -4.79 -12.42 9.25
N THR A 141 -5.15 -11.61 10.25
CA THR A 141 -6.36 -10.78 10.18
C THR A 141 -6.27 -9.85 8.97
N THR A 142 -7.37 -9.78 8.22
CA THR A 142 -7.52 -8.88 7.07
C THR A 142 -7.95 -7.47 7.49
N ARG A 143 -8.31 -7.28 8.76
CA ARG A 143 -8.72 -5.97 9.30
C ARG A 143 -7.51 -5.11 9.64
N THR A 144 -7.63 -3.79 9.51
CA THR A 144 -6.54 -2.86 9.82
C THR A 144 -6.50 -2.46 11.30
N ASP A 145 -7.51 -2.86 12.08
CA ASP A 145 -7.60 -2.71 13.53
C ASP A 145 -6.29 -3.11 14.25
N VAL A 146 -5.53 -2.13 14.72
CA VAL A 146 -4.23 -2.31 15.40
C VAL A 146 -4.32 -3.33 16.54
N VAL A 147 -5.38 -3.24 17.35
CA VAL A 147 -5.62 -4.15 18.49
C VAL A 147 -5.77 -5.60 18.01
N ARG A 148 -6.53 -5.81 16.93
CA ARG A 148 -6.77 -7.16 16.38
C ARG A 148 -5.55 -7.69 15.66
N VAL A 149 -4.77 -6.84 15.00
CA VAL A 149 -3.49 -7.22 14.39
C VAL A 149 -2.51 -7.71 15.46
N ILE A 150 -2.37 -6.97 16.56
CA ILE A 150 -1.55 -7.39 17.70
C ILE A 150 -2.08 -8.69 18.29
N GLN A 151 -3.39 -8.80 18.54
CA GLN A 151 -3.99 -10.04 19.03
C GLN A 151 -3.74 -11.22 18.09
N ALA A 152 -3.85 -11.04 16.77
CA ALA A 152 -3.58 -12.08 15.78
C ALA A 152 -2.12 -12.54 15.80
N ILE A 153 -1.16 -11.62 15.99
CA ILE A 153 0.26 -11.95 16.11
C ILE A 153 0.53 -12.82 17.35
N PHE A 154 -0.07 -12.48 18.49
CA PHE A 154 0.10 -13.23 19.73
C PHE A 154 -0.68 -14.54 19.76
N HIS A 155 -1.88 -14.58 19.19
CA HIS A 155 -2.70 -15.79 19.15
C HIS A 155 -2.14 -16.84 18.19
N ASN A 156 -1.60 -16.41 17.04
CA ASN A 156 -1.03 -17.31 16.02
C ASN A 156 0.47 -17.58 16.22
N ARG A 157 0.96 -17.55 17.48
CA ARG A 157 2.36 -17.85 17.82
C ARG A 157 2.83 -19.22 17.35
N ASN A 158 1.93 -20.19 17.24
CA ASN A 158 2.26 -21.54 16.79
C ASN A 158 2.60 -21.61 15.29
N GLU A 159 2.21 -20.62 14.48
CA GLU A 159 2.57 -20.54 13.06
C GLU A 159 3.91 -19.85 12.80
N TRP A 160 4.60 -19.37 13.84
CA TRP A 160 5.84 -18.63 13.69
C TRP A 160 6.93 -19.48 13.06
N LYS A 161 7.42 -19.04 11.91
CA LYS A 161 8.54 -19.68 11.23
C LYS A 161 9.82 -18.92 11.51
N TRP A 162 10.70 -19.53 12.31
CA TRP A 162 12.01 -18.96 12.62
C TRP A 162 12.83 -18.63 11.36
N GLN A 163 12.70 -19.46 10.32
CA GLN A 163 13.40 -19.24 9.04
C GLN A 163 12.98 -17.91 8.39
N SER A 164 11.68 -17.63 8.34
CA SER A 164 11.14 -16.38 7.79
C SER A 164 11.57 -15.18 8.63
N PHE A 165 11.57 -15.33 9.95
CA PHE A 165 11.95 -14.26 10.87
C PHE A 165 13.42 -13.87 10.71
N VAL A 166 14.33 -14.86 10.72
CA VAL A 166 15.76 -14.62 10.53
C VAL A 166 16.04 -14.05 9.14
N ALA A 167 15.43 -14.58 8.08
CA ALA A 167 15.59 -14.04 6.74
C ALA A 167 15.15 -12.58 6.67
N GLY A 168 13.98 -12.25 7.22
CA GLY A 168 13.48 -10.87 7.28
C GLY A 168 14.43 -9.93 8.03
N LEU A 169 14.96 -10.37 9.17
CA LEU A 169 15.87 -9.56 9.99
C LEU A 169 17.22 -9.34 9.27
N VAL A 170 17.77 -10.38 8.64
CA VAL A 170 18.99 -10.27 7.83
C VAL A 170 18.80 -9.30 6.66
N PHE A 171 17.68 -9.39 5.94
CA PHE A 171 17.38 -8.44 4.85
C PHE A 171 17.22 -7.00 5.36
N LEU A 172 16.55 -6.79 6.49
CA LEU A 172 16.41 -5.46 7.09
C LEU A 172 17.77 -4.89 7.51
N CYS A 173 18.61 -5.68 8.16
CA CYS A 173 19.97 -5.28 8.52
C CYS A 173 20.80 -4.97 7.28
N PHE A 174 20.74 -5.82 6.25
CA PHE A 174 21.44 -5.59 4.99
C PHE A 174 21.01 -4.27 4.33
N LEU A 175 19.69 -4.04 4.20
CA LEU A 175 19.17 -2.80 3.62
C LEU A 175 19.56 -1.56 4.42
N GLN A 176 19.57 -1.66 5.76
CA GLN A 176 19.95 -0.54 6.62
C GLN A 176 21.45 -0.21 6.51
N VAL A 177 22.31 -1.23 6.33
CA VAL A 177 23.75 -1.04 6.11
C VAL A 177 24.02 -0.49 4.71
N ALA A 178 23.38 -1.05 3.68
CA ALA A 178 23.55 -0.64 2.29
C ALA A 178 22.95 0.75 1.96
N ARG A 179 22.15 1.31 2.88
CA ARG A 179 21.62 2.67 2.77
C ARG A 179 22.69 3.75 2.98
N TYR A 180 23.77 3.42 3.69
CA TYR A 180 24.93 4.28 3.92
C TYR A 180 26.06 3.93 2.97
#